data_AF-A0A6A8AFH5-F1
#
_entry.id   AF-A0A6A8AFH5-F1
#
_cell.length_a   1.000
_cell.length_b   1.000
_cell.length_c   1.000
_cell.angle_alpha   90.00
_cell.angle_beta   90.00
_cell.angle_gamma   90.00
#
_symmetry.space_group_name_H-M   'P 1'
#
loop_
_entity.id
_entity.type
_entity.pdbx_description
1 polymer ?
#
loop_
_entity_poly.entity_id
_entity_poly.type
_entity_poly.pdbx_seq_one_letter_code
_entity_poly.pdbx_strand_id
1 'polypeptide(L)'
;MADRKEVHKTNWLIIAFNASGIYIAGFMVWIILSAPTTFFTDPKPNEVGDFLAGLFAPVAFILLACAVVMQRQELKVTREELADNREVVAEQLKQIRIQTAMLADQQRKAEESAKQTYKLNLFDKRFDIYNALLTVGQGIEKRGLVVANDAILLAVLTSQASFVFPERVELFLVKVCDVIADNLHDHGEWRDTWTQDEFGSFQEPTGPDADAAKANLGWQLKAIIGALSYNGLRQEMWSSMRVSDA
;
A
#
# COMPACT_ATOMS: atom_id res chain seq x y z
N MET A 1 -1.46 25.95 -31.83
CA MET A 1 -0.29 26.05 -32.72
C MET A 1 0.08 27.52 -32.81
N ALA A 2 0.95 27.99 -31.91
CA ALA A 2 1.40 29.37 -31.91
C ALA A 2 2.51 29.54 -32.96
N ASP A 3 2.35 30.58 -33.77
CA ASP A 3 3.20 30.99 -34.88
C ASP A 3 4.64 31.26 -34.40
N ARG A 4 5.58 30.43 -34.83
CA ARG A 4 6.99 30.45 -34.42
C ARG A 4 7.67 31.58 -35.19
N LYS A 5 7.72 32.80 -34.64
CA LYS A 5 8.50 33.90 -35.23
C LYS A 5 9.98 33.52 -35.21
N GLU A 6 10.51 33.14 -36.37
CA GLU A 6 11.94 32.92 -36.55
C GLU A 6 12.69 34.22 -36.28
N VAL A 7 13.29 34.33 -35.10
CA VAL A 7 14.21 35.42 -34.80
C VAL A 7 15.44 35.20 -35.66
N HIS A 8 15.57 36.00 -36.73
CA HIS A 8 16.73 35.98 -37.61
C HIS A 8 17.98 36.19 -36.75
N LYS A 9 18.78 35.12 -36.58
CA LYS A 9 20.02 35.16 -35.80
C LYS A 9 21.05 35.96 -36.59
N THR A 10 21.03 37.29 -36.43
CA THR A 10 22.09 38.15 -36.96
C THR A 10 23.40 37.70 -36.35
N ASN A 11 24.32 37.22 -37.17
CA ASN A 11 25.62 36.77 -36.71
C ASN A 11 26.50 38.00 -36.43
N TRP A 12 26.30 38.61 -35.25
CA TRP A 12 27.04 39.78 -34.81
C TRP A 12 28.55 39.57 -34.82
N LEU A 13 29.01 38.32 -34.70
CA LEU A 13 30.43 37.96 -34.79
C LEU A 13 30.98 38.17 -36.21
N ILE A 14 30.19 37.86 -37.26
CA ILE A 14 30.56 38.16 -38.66
C ILE A 14 30.61 39.68 -38.89
N ILE A 15 29.66 40.43 -38.31
CA ILE A 15 29.64 41.90 -38.42
C ILE A 15 30.87 42.51 -37.72
N ALA A 16 31.19 42.04 -36.50
CA ALA A 16 32.35 42.48 -35.75
C ALA A 16 33.66 42.14 -36.49
N PHE A 17 33.78 40.92 -37.01
CA PHE A 17 34.96 40.48 -37.76
C PHE A 17 35.18 41.32 -39.02
N ASN A 18 34.12 41.59 -39.80
CA ASN A 18 34.19 42.45 -40.98
C ASN A 18 34.54 43.89 -40.62
N ALA A 19 33.92 44.46 -39.58
CA ALA A 19 34.20 45.81 -39.12
C ALA A 19 35.65 45.97 -38.65
N SER A 20 36.16 45.01 -37.88
CA SER A 20 37.56 44.96 -37.45
C SER A 20 38.51 44.80 -38.63
N GLY A 21 38.18 43.93 -39.60
CA GLY A 21 38.99 43.73 -40.81
C GLY A 21 39.09 44.99 -41.67
N ILE A 22 37.97 45.70 -41.88
CA ILE A 22 37.93 46.98 -42.59
C ILE A 22 38.76 48.03 -41.85
N TYR A 23 38.64 48.11 -40.53
CA TYR A 23 39.41 49.05 -39.71
C TYR A 23 40.92 48.80 -39.82
N ILE A 24 41.36 47.54 -39.64
CA ILE A 24 42.77 47.16 -39.74
C ILE A 24 43.31 47.45 -41.15
N ALA A 25 42.56 47.09 -42.20
CA ALA A 25 42.96 47.36 -43.58
C ALA A 25 43.11 48.86 -43.86
N GLY A 26 42.14 49.68 -43.41
CA GLY A 26 42.20 51.14 -43.55
C GLY A 26 43.38 51.75 -42.78
N PHE A 27 43.64 51.26 -41.57
CA PHE A 27 44.76 51.71 -40.73
C PHE A 27 46.12 51.34 -41.36
N MET A 28 46.25 50.12 -41.89
CA MET A 28 47.46 49.67 -42.60
C MET A 28 47.74 50.50 -43.86
N VAL A 29 46.70 50.79 -44.67
CA VAL A 29 46.84 51.66 -45.85
C VAL A 29 47.27 53.07 -45.45
N TRP A 30 46.68 53.62 -44.38
CA TRP A 30 47.05 54.94 -43.86
C TRP A 30 48.51 54.99 -43.41
N ILE A 31 49.00 54.00 -42.67
CA ILE A 31 50.42 53.89 -42.26
C ILE A 31 51.34 53.82 -43.48
N ILE A 32 51.05 52.96 -44.46
CA ILE A 32 51.90 52.80 -45.65
C ILE A 32 52.04 54.13 -46.41
N LEU A 33 50.99 54.96 -46.42
CA LEU A 33 50.97 56.24 -47.11
C LEU A 33 51.55 57.40 -46.27
N SER A 34 51.67 57.27 -44.95
CA SER A 34 51.99 58.41 -44.06
C SER A 34 53.20 58.20 -43.13
N ALA A 35 53.70 56.97 -42.96
CA ALA A 35 54.73 56.68 -41.98
C ALA A 35 56.16 56.96 -42.52
N PRO A 36 57.00 57.70 -41.78
CA PRO A 36 58.42 57.77 -42.07
C PRO A 36 59.06 56.40 -41.79
N THR A 37 59.84 55.89 -42.74
CA THR A 37 60.46 54.55 -42.73
C THR A 37 61.42 54.30 -41.55
N THR A 38 61.68 55.31 -40.72
CA THR A 38 62.58 55.28 -39.56
C THR A 38 61.99 54.57 -38.34
N PHE A 39 60.67 54.42 -38.24
CA PHE A 39 59.98 53.83 -37.08
C PHE A 39 60.28 52.33 -36.88
N PHE A 40 60.53 51.59 -37.96
CA PHE A 40 60.77 50.13 -37.91
C PHE A 40 62.25 49.75 -37.74
N THR A 41 63.17 50.72 -37.84
CA THR A 41 64.62 50.48 -37.85
C THR A 41 65.31 50.69 -36.51
N ASP A 42 64.80 51.57 -35.63
CA ASP A 42 65.33 51.76 -34.26
C ASP A 42 64.21 52.15 -33.27
N PRO A 43 63.29 51.21 -32.97
CA PRO A 43 62.09 51.52 -32.20
C PRO A 43 62.39 51.71 -30.71
N LYS A 44 62.02 52.87 -30.15
CA LYS A 44 61.94 53.01 -28.70
C LYS A 44 60.81 52.11 -28.17
N PRO A 45 61.04 51.29 -27.13
CA PRO A 45 60.05 50.34 -26.62
C PRO A 45 58.68 50.95 -26.28
N ASN A 46 58.66 52.21 -25.83
CA ASN A 46 57.43 52.91 -25.46
C ASN A 46 56.56 53.27 -26.68
N GLU A 47 57.17 53.62 -27.81
CA GLU A 47 56.45 54.07 -29.02
C GLU A 47 55.78 52.89 -29.74
N VAL A 48 56.37 51.69 -29.66
CA VAL A 48 55.75 50.45 -30.16
C VAL A 48 54.52 50.07 -29.35
N GLY A 49 54.56 50.28 -28.04
CA GLY A 49 53.43 50.06 -27.12
C GLY A 49 52.25 50.98 -27.43
N ASP A 50 52.49 52.28 -27.58
CA ASP A 50 51.45 53.26 -27.91
C ASP A 50 50.82 53.00 -29.29
N PHE A 51 51.63 52.57 -30.25
CA PHE A 51 51.16 52.19 -31.59
C PHE A 51 50.26 50.94 -31.56
N LEU A 52 50.70 49.88 -30.87
CA LEU A 52 49.90 48.66 -30.70
C LEU A 52 48.62 48.94 -29.93
N ALA A 53 48.68 49.77 -28.88
CA ALA A 53 47.50 50.18 -28.12
C ALA A 53 46.50 50.94 -28.99
N GLY A 54 46.96 51.86 -29.85
CA GLY A 54 46.12 52.59 -30.79
C GLY A 54 45.43 51.70 -31.83
N LEU A 55 46.14 50.69 -32.36
CA LEU A 55 45.58 49.74 -33.33
C LEU A 55 44.58 48.76 -32.69
N PHE A 56 44.86 48.25 -31.49
CA PHE A 56 44.04 47.22 -30.85
C PHE A 56 42.86 47.80 -30.05
N ALA A 57 42.90 49.06 -29.59
CA ALA A 57 41.83 49.62 -28.77
C ALA A 57 40.44 49.64 -29.46
N PRO A 58 40.29 50.10 -30.73
CA PRO A 58 38.99 50.08 -31.40
C PRO A 58 38.50 48.67 -31.75
N VAL A 59 39.42 47.76 -32.08
CA VAL A 59 39.10 46.35 -32.35
C VAL A 59 38.55 45.67 -31.09
N ALA A 60 39.20 45.87 -29.94
CA ALA A 60 38.72 45.38 -28.65
C ALA A 60 37.34 45.95 -28.30
N PHE A 61 37.09 47.24 -28.59
CA PHE A 61 35.80 47.87 -28.35
C PHE A 61 34.67 47.29 -29.21
N ILE A 62 34.91 47.02 -30.49
CA ILE A 62 33.92 46.38 -31.39
C ILE A 62 33.58 44.97 -30.92
N LEU A 63 34.58 44.18 -30.55
CA LEU A 63 34.38 42.83 -30.02
C LEU A 63 33.61 42.86 -28.70
N LEU A 64 33.91 43.81 -27.81
CA LEU A 64 33.19 44.00 -26.55
C LEU A 64 31.73 44.41 -26.76
N ALA A 65 31.46 45.35 -27.68
CA ALA A 65 30.10 45.74 -28.03
C ALA A 65 29.27 44.57 -28.60
N CYS A 66 29.89 43.77 -29.47
CA CYS A 66 29.30 42.54 -30.02
C CYS A 66 28.95 41.53 -28.92
N ALA A 67 29.89 41.27 -28.00
CA ALA A 67 29.67 40.36 -26.87
C ALA A 67 28.50 40.80 -25.99
N VAL A 68 28.39 42.11 -25.68
CA VAL A 68 27.27 42.66 -24.88
C VAL A 68 25.93 42.50 -25.59
N VAL A 69 25.86 42.75 -26.91
CA VAL A 69 24.63 42.57 -27.67
C VAL A 69 24.21 41.10 -27.73
N MET A 70 25.16 40.19 -27.98
CA MET A 70 24.92 38.75 -27.97
C MET A 70 24.41 38.28 -26.61
N GLN A 71 25.06 38.69 -25.52
CA GLN A 71 24.65 38.36 -24.16
C GLN A 71 23.24 38.85 -23.84
N ARG A 72 22.84 40.04 -24.32
CA ARG A 72 21.47 40.55 -24.16
C ARG A 72 20.43 39.73 -24.92
N GLN A 73 20.78 39.26 -26.12
CA GLN A 73 19.89 38.40 -26.92
C GLN A 73 19.70 37.04 -26.25
N GLU A 74 20.77 36.42 -25.77
CA GLU A 74 20.71 35.15 -25.02
C GLU A 74 19.85 35.29 -23.77
N LEU A 75 20.07 36.34 -22.96
CA LEU A 75 19.25 36.59 -21.77
C LEU A 75 17.77 36.79 -22.08
N LYS A 76 17.43 37.38 -23.23
CA LYS A 76 16.02 37.55 -23.65
C LYS A 76 15.39 36.20 -23.98
N VAL A 77 16.07 35.38 -24.78
CA VAL A 77 15.60 34.03 -25.14
C VAL A 77 15.46 33.17 -23.89
N THR A 78 16.45 33.19 -22.99
CA THR A 78 16.37 32.45 -21.72
C THR A 78 15.20 32.90 -20.85
N ARG A 79 14.85 34.19 -20.84
CA ARG A 79 13.67 34.68 -20.10
C ARG A 79 12.35 34.17 -20.68
N GLU A 80 12.25 34.11 -22.01
CA GLU A 80 11.08 33.57 -22.71
C GLU A 80 10.95 32.07 -22.42
N GLU A 81 12.03 31.29 -22.55
CA GLU A 81 12.05 29.87 -22.21
C GLU A 81 11.73 29.60 -20.73
N LEU A 82 12.20 30.45 -19.81
CA LEU A 82 11.87 30.35 -18.39
C LEU A 82 10.40 30.67 -18.12
N ALA A 83 9.78 31.57 -18.89
CA ALA A 83 8.36 31.88 -18.76
C ALA A 83 7.50 30.69 -19.20
N ASP A 84 7.81 30.11 -20.36
CA ASP A 84 7.12 28.94 -20.89
C ASP A 84 7.27 27.73 -19.97
N ASN A 85 8.49 27.50 -19.43
CA ASN A 85 8.72 26.43 -18.47
C ASN A 85 7.93 26.62 -17.17
N ARG A 86 7.71 27.85 -16.71
CA ARG A 86 6.88 28.10 -15.51
C ARG A 86 5.43 27.70 -15.74
N GLU A 87 4.89 27.96 -16.93
CA GLU A 87 3.52 27.56 -17.28
C GLU A 87 3.39 26.04 -17.31
N VAL A 88 4.31 25.34 -17.96
CA VAL A 88 4.33 23.87 -18.00
C VAL A 88 4.44 23.28 -16.60
N VAL A 89 5.34 23.81 -15.76
CA VAL A 89 5.51 23.36 -14.37
C VAL A 89 4.23 23.62 -13.55
N ALA A 90 3.56 24.75 -13.75
CA ALA A 90 2.30 25.04 -13.06
C ALA A 90 1.20 24.04 -13.43
N GLU A 91 1.07 23.71 -14.71
CA GLU A 91 0.09 22.72 -15.17
C GLU A 91 0.45 21.30 -14.68
N GLN A 92 1.75 20.94 -14.66
CA GLN A 92 2.20 19.68 -14.06
C GLN A 92 1.88 19.60 -12.57
N LEU A 93 2.12 20.67 -11.80
CA LEU A 93 1.77 20.71 -10.38
C LEU A 93 0.25 20.57 -10.17
N LYS A 94 -0.56 21.17 -11.04
CA LYS A 94 -2.02 21.01 -11.01
C LYS A 94 -2.43 19.57 -11.28
N GLN A 95 -1.84 18.93 -12.28
CA GLN A 95 -2.08 17.51 -12.59
C GLN A 95 -1.66 16.60 -11.44
N ILE A 96 -0.50 16.85 -10.84
CA ILE A 96 -0.02 16.11 -9.65
C ILE A 96 -1.02 16.27 -8.50
N ARG A 97 -1.52 17.48 -8.23
CA ARG A 97 -2.53 17.69 -7.18
C ARG A 97 -3.81 16.90 -7.43
N ILE A 98 -4.29 16.86 -8.67
CA ILE A 98 -5.47 16.09 -9.05
C ILE A 98 -5.21 14.59 -8.87
N GLN A 99 -4.05 14.08 -9.31
CA GLN A 99 -3.66 12.68 -9.14
C GLN A 99 -3.53 12.30 -7.67
N THR A 100 -2.89 13.12 -6.84
CA THR A 100 -2.77 12.88 -5.40
C THR A 100 -4.14 12.83 -4.72
N ALA A 101 -5.07 13.74 -5.09
CA ALA A 101 -6.43 13.72 -4.57
C ALA A 101 -7.19 12.46 -5.00
N MET A 102 -7.04 12.01 -6.25
CA MET A 102 -7.64 10.78 -6.75
C MET A 102 -7.07 9.54 -6.04
N LEU A 103 -5.76 9.49 -5.82
CA LEU A 103 -5.10 8.41 -5.09
C LEU A 103 -5.58 8.35 -3.63
N ALA A 104 -5.73 9.49 -2.96
CA ALA A 104 -6.28 9.55 -1.61
C ALA A 104 -7.72 9.02 -1.55
N ASP A 105 -8.56 9.37 -2.53
CA ASP A 105 -9.93 8.85 -2.62
C ASP A 105 -9.95 7.34 -2.91
N GLN A 106 -9.07 6.85 -3.78
CA GLN A 106 -8.92 5.41 -4.06
C GLN A 106 -8.48 4.64 -2.82
N GLN A 107 -7.51 5.15 -2.05
CA GLN A 107 -7.05 4.53 -0.81
C GLN A 107 -8.20 4.44 0.20
N ARG A 108 -8.97 5.51 0.38
CA ARG A 108 -10.14 5.50 1.27
C ARG A 108 -11.18 4.46 0.84
N LYS A 109 -11.53 4.41 -0.45
CA LYS A 109 -12.48 3.43 -0.99
C LYS A 109 -11.97 2.00 -0.86
N ALA A 110 -10.67 1.78 -1.08
CA ALA A 110 -10.05 0.47 -0.90
C ALA A 110 -10.05 0.04 0.56
N GLU A 111 -9.79 0.95 1.51
CA GLU A 111 -9.87 0.68 2.94
C GLU A 111 -11.30 0.33 3.37
N GLU A 112 -12.30 1.09 2.92
CA GLU A 112 -13.72 0.81 3.17
C GLU A 112 -14.15 -0.55 2.59
N SER A 113 -13.74 -0.83 1.35
CA SER A 113 -14.02 -2.12 0.70
C SER A 113 -13.31 -3.29 1.41
N ALA A 114 -12.07 -3.11 1.86
CA ALA A 114 -11.35 -4.11 2.64
C ALA A 114 -12.02 -4.37 3.99
N LYS A 115 -12.47 -3.32 4.69
CA LYS A 115 -13.24 -3.46 5.94
C LYS A 115 -14.55 -4.22 5.70
N GLN A 116 -15.30 -3.88 4.66
CA GLN A 116 -16.54 -4.58 4.32
C GLN A 116 -16.30 -6.05 4.00
N THR A 117 -15.29 -6.33 3.17
CA THR A 117 -14.90 -7.71 2.81
C THR A 117 -14.47 -8.51 4.04
N TYR A 118 -13.70 -7.88 4.94
CA TYR A 118 -13.32 -8.49 6.20
C TYR A 118 -14.54 -8.84 7.07
N LYS A 119 -15.49 -7.90 7.22
CA LYS A 119 -16.73 -8.11 7.98
C LYS A 119 -17.57 -9.26 7.41
N LEU A 120 -17.68 -9.34 6.09
CA LEU A 120 -18.38 -10.43 5.41
C LEU A 120 -17.69 -11.77 5.64
N ASN A 121 -16.37 -11.85 5.43
CA ASN A 121 -15.61 -13.08 5.69
C ASN A 121 -15.73 -13.53 7.16
N LEU A 122 -15.72 -12.58 8.10
CA LEU A 122 -15.89 -12.89 9.52
C LEU A 122 -17.29 -13.43 9.80
N PHE A 123 -18.33 -12.84 9.22
CA PHE A 123 -19.70 -13.33 9.32
C PHE A 123 -19.83 -14.74 8.73
N ASP A 124 -19.30 -14.99 7.53
CA ASP A 124 -19.34 -16.31 6.88
C ASP A 124 -18.67 -17.37 7.75
N LYS A 125 -17.49 -17.08 8.32
CA LYS A 125 -16.82 -18.00 9.24
C LYS A 125 -17.59 -18.25 10.52
N ARG A 126 -18.20 -17.23 11.11
CA ARG A 126 -19.09 -17.39 12.28
C ARG A 126 -20.28 -18.29 11.95
N PHE A 127 -20.87 -18.10 10.77
CA PHE A 127 -22.03 -18.87 10.30
C PHE A 127 -21.67 -20.34 10.00
N ASP A 128 -20.52 -20.59 9.37
CA ASP A 128 -20.00 -21.94 9.13
C ASP A 128 -19.84 -22.72 10.44
N ILE A 129 -19.20 -22.10 11.45
CA ILE A 129 -19.00 -22.71 12.77
C ILE A 129 -20.35 -22.98 13.45
N TYR A 130 -21.27 -22.01 13.41
CA TYR A 130 -22.61 -22.18 13.96
C TYR A 130 -23.35 -23.38 13.36
N ASN A 131 -23.32 -23.53 12.03
CA ASN A 131 -23.94 -24.67 11.35
C ASN A 131 -23.25 -26.00 11.65
N ALA A 132 -21.92 -26.00 11.78
CA ALA A 132 -21.17 -27.18 12.17
C ALA A 132 -21.55 -27.64 13.59
N LEU A 133 -21.65 -26.70 14.55
CA LEU A 133 -22.10 -26.98 15.91
C LEU A 133 -23.53 -27.56 15.93
N LEU A 134 -24.45 -26.99 15.15
CA LEU A 134 -25.81 -27.55 15.00
C LEU A 134 -25.79 -28.98 14.46
N THR A 135 -24.93 -29.25 13.48
CA THR A 135 -24.80 -30.59 12.89
C THR A 135 -24.30 -31.61 13.91
N VAL A 136 -23.36 -31.22 14.78
CA VAL A 136 -22.90 -32.04 15.91
C VAL A 136 -24.06 -32.33 16.87
N GLY A 137 -24.78 -31.28 17.31
CA GLY A 137 -25.92 -31.40 18.21
C GLY A 137 -27.00 -32.34 17.66
N GLN A 138 -27.39 -32.18 16.39
CA GLN A 138 -28.34 -33.06 15.71
C GLN A 138 -27.84 -34.49 15.56
N GLY A 139 -26.53 -34.68 15.34
CA GLY A 139 -25.91 -36.00 15.28
C GLY A 139 -26.02 -36.73 16.61
N ILE A 140 -25.70 -36.05 17.71
CA ILE A 140 -25.82 -36.56 19.07
C ILE A 140 -27.29 -36.86 19.40
N GLU A 141 -28.20 -35.95 19.09
CA GLU A 141 -29.64 -36.12 19.33
C GLU A 141 -30.20 -37.34 18.60
N LYS A 142 -29.86 -37.53 17.33
CA LYS A 142 -30.31 -38.69 16.53
C LYS A 142 -29.78 -40.02 17.06
N ARG A 143 -28.54 -40.04 17.57
CA ARG A 143 -27.93 -41.25 18.13
C ARG A 143 -28.37 -41.54 19.56
N GLY A 144 -28.77 -40.51 20.30
CA GLY A 144 -29.09 -40.62 21.73
C GLY A 144 -27.87 -40.94 22.60
N LEU A 145 -26.65 -40.74 22.09
CA LEU A 145 -25.40 -40.93 22.81
C LEU A 145 -24.29 -40.06 22.21
N VAL A 146 -23.30 -39.73 23.02
CA VAL A 146 -22.09 -39.01 22.60
C VAL A 146 -21.01 -40.02 22.25
N VAL A 147 -20.29 -39.80 21.14
CA VAL A 147 -19.12 -40.61 20.78
C VAL A 147 -17.84 -39.77 20.83
N ALA A 148 -16.68 -40.42 20.97
CA ALA A 148 -15.38 -39.75 21.02
C ALA A 148 -15.14 -38.79 19.83
N ASN A 149 -15.67 -39.12 18.65
CA ASN A 149 -15.56 -38.26 17.47
C ASN A 149 -16.31 -36.92 17.64
N ASP A 150 -17.42 -36.89 18.38
CA ASP A 150 -18.16 -35.66 18.65
C ASP A 150 -17.33 -34.72 19.54
N ALA A 151 -16.65 -35.27 20.55
CA ALA A 151 -15.75 -34.51 21.42
C ALA A 151 -14.56 -33.91 20.64
N ILE A 152 -13.93 -34.69 19.77
CA ILE A 152 -12.83 -34.22 18.92
C ILE A 152 -13.30 -33.10 17.99
N LEU A 153 -14.44 -33.30 17.32
CA LEU A 153 -15.00 -32.31 16.41
C LEU A 153 -15.38 -31.03 17.16
N LEU A 154 -15.98 -31.15 18.35
CA LEU A 154 -16.33 -29.99 19.16
C LEU A 154 -15.09 -29.24 19.65
N ALA A 155 -14.04 -29.93 20.08
CA ALA A 155 -12.78 -29.29 20.48
C ALA A 155 -12.16 -28.47 19.33
N VAL A 156 -12.19 -29.00 18.10
CA VAL A 156 -11.73 -28.27 16.90
C VAL A 156 -12.61 -27.06 16.64
N LEU A 157 -13.94 -27.20 16.70
CA LEU A 157 -14.88 -26.10 16.49
C LEU A 157 -14.74 -25.02 17.57
N THR A 158 -14.50 -25.39 18.82
CA THR A 158 -14.23 -24.46 19.93
C THR A 158 -12.95 -23.67 19.70
N SER A 159 -11.87 -24.34 19.27
CA SER A 159 -10.64 -23.65 18.90
C SER A 159 -10.82 -22.71 17.70
N GLN A 160 -11.62 -23.09 16.70
CA GLN A 160 -11.94 -22.18 15.60
C GLN A 160 -12.81 -21.01 16.06
N ALA A 161 -13.73 -21.26 17.00
CA ALA A 161 -14.63 -20.27 17.52
C ALA A 161 -13.91 -19.18 18.31
N SER A 162 -12.86 -19.50 19.08
CA SER A 162 -12.11 -18.50 19.85
C SER A 162 -11.45 -17.42 18.97
N PHE A 163 -11.18 -17.71 17.70
CA PHE A 163 -10.63 -16.72 16.77
C PHE A 163 -11.67 -15.74 16.22
N VAL A 164 -12.93 -16.15 16.14
CA VAL A 164 -13.97 -15.35 15.46
C VAL A 164 -15.06 -14.87 16.40
N PHE A 165 -15.27 -15.51 17.54
CA PHE A 165 -16.26 -15.14 18.54
C PHE A 165 -15.61 -14.50 19.77
N PRO A 166 -16.38 -13.72 20.55
CA PRO A 166 -15.89 -13.19 21.82
C PRO A 166 -15.70 -14.31 22.85
N GLU A 167 -14.85 -14.04 23.84
CA GLU A 167 -14.49 -14.94 24.95
C GLU A 167 -15.70 -15.58 25.65
N ARG A 168 -16.83 -14.88 25.76
CA ARG A 168 -18.06 -15.44 26.33
C ARG A 168 -18.52 -16.72 25.61
N VAL A 169 -18.49 -16.72 24.28
CA VAL A 169 -18.93 -17.86 23.46
C VAL A 169 -17.91 -18.99 23.59
N GLU A 170 -16.62 -18.66 23.60
CA GLU A 170 -15.55 -19.63 23.85
C GLU A 170 -15.74 -20.33 25.20
N LEU A 171 -15.94 -19.58 26.28
CA LEU A 171 -16.19 -20.13 27.62
C LEU A 171 -17.45 -21.00 27.65
N PHE A 172 -18.49 -20.63 26.92
CA PHE A 172 -19.68 -21.45 26.77
C PHE A 172 -19.35 -22.78 26.07
N LEU A 173 -18.64 -22.75 24.95
CA LEU A 173 -18.28 -23.95 24.20
C LEU A 173 -17.31 -24.86 24.97
N VAL A 174 -16.37 -24.29 25.72
CA VAL A 174 -15.48 -25.04 26.63
C VAL A 174 -16.30 -25.79 27.67
N LYS A 175 -17.29 -25.15 28.30
CA LYS A 175 -18.20 -25.84 29.23
C LYS A 175 -18.96 -26.99 28.57
N VAL A 176 -19.38 -26.83 27.31
CA VAL A 176 -20.02 -27.93 26.57
C VAL A 176 -19.03 -29.06 26.31
N CYS A 177 -17.77 -28.76 25.95
CA CYS A 177 -16.71 -29.76 25.83
C CYS A 177 -16.46 -30.51 27.14
N ASP A 178 -16.43 -29.80 28.28
CA ASP A 178 -16.24 -30.41 29.61
C ASP A 178 -17.38 -31.39 29.92
N VAL A 179 -18.64 -30.99 29.72
CA VAL A 179 -19.80 -31.87 29.94
C VAL A 179 -19.79 -33.08 28.99
N ILE A 180 -19.30 -32.92 27.76
CA ILE A 180 -19.10 -34.05 26.83
C ILE A 180 -18.00 -34.99 27.31
N ALA A 181 -16.88 -34.45 27.81
CA ALA A 181 -15.77 -35.24 28.32
C ALA A 181 -16.20 -36.06 29.55
N ASP A 182 -16.91 -35.42 30.48
CA ASP A 182 -17.51 -36.07 31.64
C ASP A 182 -18.49 -37.16 31.20
N ASN A 183 -19.36 -36.89 30.23
CA ASN A 183 -20.31 -37.87 29.72
C ASN A 183 -19.61 -39.10 29.08
N LEU A 184 -18.54 -38.88 28.33
CA LEU A 184 -17.75 -39.98 27.74
C LEU A 184 -17.01 -40.78 28.79
N HIS A 185 -16.48 -40.12 29.83
CA HIS A 185 -15.82 -40.79 30.95
C HIS A 185 -16.82 -41.64 31.73
N ASP A 186 -17.94 -41.05 32.16
CA ASP A 186 -19.02 -41.72 32.89
C ASP A 186 -19.60 -42.90 32.08
N HIS A 187 -19.76 -42.74 30.77
CA HIS A 187 -20.24 -43.82 29.90
C HIS A 187 -19.19 -44.95 29.75
N GLY A 188 -17.90 -44.62 29.80
CA GLY A 188 -16.82 -45.60 29.85
C GLY A 188 -16.85 -46.41 31.14
N GLU A 189 -16.87 -45.74 32.29
CA GLU A 189 -16.95 -46.38 33.61
C GLU A 189 -18.22 -47.22 33.74
N TRP A 190 -19.36 -46.69 33.28
CA TRP A 190 -20.62 -47.43 33.23
C TRP A 190 -20.46 -48.73 32.45
N ARG A 191 -19.82 -48.70 31.28
CA ARG A 191 -19.62 -49.89 30.44
C ARG A 191 -18.74 -50.94 31.12
N ASP A 192 -17.76 -50.53 31.90
CA ASP A 192 -16.86 -51.43 32.62
C ASP A 192 -17.56 -52.17 33.77
N THR A 193 -18.71 -51.68 34.24
CA THR A 193 -19.53 -52.38 35.25
C THR A 193 -20.40 -53.50 34.67
N TRP A 194 -20.42 -53.69 33.34
CA TRP A 194 -21.22 -54.73 32.70
C TRP A 194 -20.61 -56.10 32.99
N THR A 195 -21.44 -57.05 33.40
CA THR A 195 -21.00 -58.42 33.63
C THR A 195 -21.29 -59.27 32.40
N GLN A 196 -20.44 -60.28 32.17
CA GLN A 196 -20.68 -61.27 31.13
C GLN A 196 -21.38 -62.48 31.74
N ASP A 197 -22.50 -62.91 31.16
CA ASP A 197 -23.18 -64.12 31.59
C ASP A 197 -22.46 -65.40 31.12
N GLU A 198 -22.93 -66.55 31.60
CA GLU A 198 -22.36 -67.87 31.27
C GLU A 198 -22.37 -68.18 29.76
N PHE A 199 -23.17 -67.45 28.97
CA PHE A 199 -23.29 -67.60 27.52
C PHE A 199 -22.49 -66.56 26.74
N GLY A 200 -21.70 -65.73 27.44
CA GLY A 200 -20.87 -64.70 26.83
C GLY A 200 -21.62 -63.42 26.49
N SER A 201 -22.89 -63.27 26.87
CA SER A 201 -23.68 -62.06 26.62
C SER A 201 -23.40 -61.03 27.71
N PHE A 202 -23.26 -59.76 27.32
CA PHE A 202 -23.09 -58.67 28.28
C PHE A 202 -24.46 -58.31 28.89
N GLN A 203 -24.52 -58.29 30.23
CA GLN A 203 -25.70 -57.86 30.98
C GLN A 203 -25.48 -56.47 31.56
N GLU A 204 -26.47 -55.60 31.36
CA GLU A 204 -26.47 -54.24 31.92
C GLU A 204 -26.55 -54.33 33.46
N PRO A 205 -25.79 -53.50 34.20
CA PRO A 205 -25.87 -53.47 35.66
C PRO A 205 -27.30 -53.16 36.11
N THR A 206 -27.81 -53.93 37.07
CA THR A 206 -29.15 -53.72 37.65
C THR A 206 -29.06 -53.30 39.11
N GLY A 207 -29.84 -52.30 39.51
CA GLY A 207 -29.94 -51.87 40.90
C GLY A 207 -30.00 -50.34 41.05
N PRO A 208 -30.20 -49.83 42.27
CA PRO A 208 -30.40 -48.39 42.51
C PRO A 208 -29.23 -47.52 42.02
N ASP A 209 -27.99 -47.97 42.20
CA ASP A 209 -26.79 -47.24 41.78
C ASP A 209 -26.66 -47.19 40.25
N ALA A 210 -27.05 -48.28 39.58
CA ALA A 210 -27.13 -48.32 38.13
C ALA A 210 -28.21 -47.34 37.63
N ASP A 211 -29.43 -47.41 38.16
CA ASP A 211 -30.50 -46.50 37.74
C ASP A 211 -30.10 -45.02 37.92
N ALA A 212 -29.37 -44.70 38.99
CA ALA A 212 -28.85 -43.36 39.26
C ALA A 212 -27.81 -42.90 38.21
N ALA A 213 -26.81 -43.72 37.88
CA ALA A 213 -25.80 -43.33 36.90
C ALA A 213 -26.36 -43.27 35.46
N LYS A 214 -27.31 -44.15 35.09
CA LYS A 214 -28.05 -44.03 33.83
C LYS A 214 -28.87 -42.73 33.74
N ALA A 215 -29.49 -42.34 34.85
CA ALA A 215 -30.21 -41.07 34.93
C ALA A 215 -29.26 -39.87 34.79
N ASN A 216 -28.07 -39.91 35.39
CA ASN A 216 -27.04 -38.87 35.26
C ASN A 216 -26.58 -38.71 33.80
N LEU A 217 -26.24 -39.82 33.13
CA LEU A 217 -25.89 -39.83 31.71
C LEU A 217 -26.99 -39.24 30.83
N GLY A 218 -28.25 -39.58 31.10
CA GLY A 218 -29.41 -39.03 30.40
C GLY A 218 -29.59 -37.52 30.62
N TRP A 219 -29.23 -37.01 31.81
CA TRP A 219 -29.30 -35.59 32.12
C TRP A 219 -28.20 -34.78 31.42
N GLN A 220 -26.96 -35.29 31.45
CA GLN A 220 -25.82 -34.70 30.73
C GLN A 220 -26.09 -34.65 29.22
N LEU A 221 -26.59 -35.76 28.63
CA LEU A 221 -26.93 -35.81 27.21
C LEU A 221 -27.98 -34.75 26.84
N LYS A 222 -29.03 -34.59 27.65
CA LYS A 222 -30.04 -33.54 27.44
C LYS A 222 -29.45 -32.14 27.56
N ALA A 223 -28.53 -31.91 28.49
CA ALA A 223 -27.85 -30.63 28.63
C ALA A 223 -26.99 -30.30 27.40
N ILE A 224 -26.25 -31.29 26.88
CA ILE A 224 -25.43 -31.15 25.65
C ILE A 224 -26.33 -30.84 24.44
N ILE A 225 -27.39 -31.63 24.23
CA ILE A 225 -28.34 -31.40 23.13
C ILE A 225 -29.00 -30.04 23.26
N GLY A 226 -29.40 -29.63 24.48
CA GLY A 226 -29.97 -28.32 24.75
C GLY A 226 -29.02 -27.17 24.41
N ALA A 227 -27.75 -27.29 24.81
CA ALA A 227 -26.71 -26.31 24.53
C ALA A 227 -26.39 -26.20 23.04
N LEU A 228 -26.29 -27.33 22.33
CA LEU A 228 -26.01 -27.39 20.89
C LEU A 228 -27.26 -27.23 20.01
N SER A 229 -28.44 -27.07 20.60
CA SER A 229 -29.68 -26.83 19.87
C SER A 229 -29.69 -25.44 19.22
N TYR A 230 -30.57 -25.25 18.25
CA TYR A 230 -30.83 -23.94 17.64
C TYR A 230 -31.04 -22.84 18.70
N ASN A 231 -31.84 -23.12 19.74
CA ASN A 231 -32.16 -22.13 20.77
C ASN A 231 -30.96 -21.83 21.67
N GLY A 232 -30.22 -22.86 22.10
CA GLY A 232 -29.03 -22.70 22.95
C GLY A 232 -27.95 -21.88 22.25
N LEU A 233 -27.56 -22.31 21.05
CA LEU A 233 -26.55 -21.60 20.25
C LEU A 233 -27.03 -20.19 19.87
N ARG A 234 -28.32 -20.00 19.57
CA ARG A 234 -28.85 -18.66 19.28
C ARG A 234 -28.74 -17.74 20.49
N GLN A 235 -29.02 -18.20 21.70
CA GLN A 235 -28.91 -17.35 22.89
C GLN A 235 -27.48 -16.83 23.12
N GLU A 236 -26.48 -17.68 22.86
CA GLU A 236 -25.08 -17.34 23.14
C GLU A 236 -24.38 -16.66 21.96
N MET A 237 -24.68 -17.05 20.72
CA MET A 237 -23.91 -16.63 19.53
C MET A 237 -24.59 -15.53 18.71
N TRP A 238 -25.90 -15.28 18.88
CA TRP A 238 -26.65 -14.38 17.99
C TRP A 238 -26.22 -12.92 18.05
N SER A 239 -25.74 -12.43 19.20
CA SER A 239 -25.19 -11.08 19.28
C SER A 239 -23.97 -10.93 18.37
N SER A 240 -23.08 -11.92 18.36
CA SER A 240 -21.87 -11.92 17.54
C SER A 240 -22.11 -12.21 16.06
N MET A 241 -23.28 -12.72 15.68
CA MET A 241 -23.64 -12.95 14.28
C MET A 241 -24.22 -11.71 13.58
N ARG A 242 -24.27 -10.55 14.23
CA ARG A 242 -24.71 -9.31 13.59
C ARG A 242 -23.59 -8.70 12.74
N VAL A 243 -23.88 -8.39 11.47
CA VAL A 243 -22.95 -7.72 10.54
C VAL A 243 -22.52 -6.34 11.04
N SER A 244 -23.30 -5.70 11.92
CA SER A 244 -22.94 -4.44 12.57
C SER A 244 -21.78 -4.56 13.56
N ASP A 245 -21.62 -5.74 14.16
CA ASP A 245 -20.72 -6.00 15.30
C ASP A 245 -19.44 -6.74 14.85
N ALA A 246 -19.37 -7.14 13.58
CA ALA A 246 -18.17 -7.53 12.87
C ALA A 246 -17.42 -6.29 12.35
#